data_AF-A0A316DX69-F1
#
_entry.id   AF-A0A316DX69-F1
#
_cell.length_a   1.000
_cell.length_b   1.000
_cell.length_c   1.000
_cell.angle_alpha   90.00
_cell.angle_beta   90.00
_cell.angle_gamma   90.00
#
_symmetry.space_group_name_H-M   'P 1'
#
loop_
_entity.id
_entity.type
_entity.pdbx_description
1 polymer ?
#
loop_
_entity_poly.entity_id
_entity_poly.type
_entity_poly.pdbx_seq_one_letter_code
_entity_poly.pdbx_strand_id
1 'polypeptide(L)' 'MISLGASYQYKTMFGLFNKKTKKEKLQAQYAKLLKEAHSLSTTNRKMSDAKVFEAEQVMKQIERLP' A
#
# COMPACT_ATOMS: atom_id res chain seq x y z
N MET A 1 26.35 1.03 5.43
CA MET A 1 25.47 -0.10 5.78
C MET A 1 24.22 0.47 6.47
N ILE A 2 23.28 1.01 5.68
CA ILE A 2 22.06 1.61 6.25
C ILE A 2 21.13 0.47 6.64
N SER A 3 20.87 0.39 7.94
CA SER A 3 19.98 -0.59 8.58
C SER A 3 18.56 -0.46 8.02
N LEU A 4 18.17 -1.39 7.16
CA LEU A 4 16.79 -1.57 6.70
C LEU A 4 15.98 -2.21 7.82
N GLY A 5 15.63 -1.41 8.83
CA GLY A 5 14.62 -1.73 9.83
C GLY A 5 13.21 -1.62 9.25
N ALA A 6 12.89 -2.45 8.25
CA ALA A 6 11.54 -2.58 7.72
C ALA A 6 10.97 -3.95 8.12
N SER A 7 10.75 -4.16 9.42
CA SER A 7 9.90 -5.24 9.90
C SER A 7 8.45 -4.88 9.60
N TYR A 8 8.01 -5.16 8.37
CA TYR A 8 6.59 -5.06 7.98
C TYR A 8 5.84 -6.23 8.61
N GLN A 9 5.54 -6.13 9.90
CA GLN A 9 4.69 -7.06 10.63
C GLN A 9 3.24 -6.89 10.15
N TYR A 10 2.87 -7.53 9.04
CA TYR A 10 1.46 -7.73 8.69
C TYR A 10 0.97 -9.04 9.35
N LYS A 11 0.61 -8.92 10.63
CA LYS A 11 -0.18 -9.93 11.32
C LYS A 11 -1.27 -9.15 12.05
N THR A 12 -2.51 -9.27 11.61
CA THR A 12 -3.56 -9.99 12.35
C THR A 12 -4.81 -10.05 11.47
N MET A 13 -5.28 -11.26 11.27
CA MET A 13 -6.50 -11.58 10.54
C MET A 13 -7.72 -10.94 11.19
N PHE A 14 -8.67 -10.59 10.32
CA PHE A 14 -9.93 -9.91 10.59
C PHE A 14 -10.74 -10.52 11.75
N GLY A 15 -10.93 -9.73 12.81
CA GLY A 15 -12.08 -9.84 13.72
C GLY A 15 -13.25 -9.05 13.15
N LEU A 16 -14.40 -9.71 12.97
CA LEU A 16 -15.60 -9.15 12.37
C LEU A 16 -16.05 -7.85 13.09
N PHE A 17 -16.32 -6.79 12.31
CA PHE A 17 -17.01 -5.55 12.69
C PHE A 17 -16.30 -4.46 13.51
N ASN A 18 -14.97 -4.40 13.52
CA ASN A 18 -14.29 -3.16 13.91
C ASN A 18 -14.15 -2.22 12.70
N LYS A 19 -14.56 -0.95 12.86
CA LYS A 19 -14.41 0.08 11.81
C LYS A 19 -12.93 0.13 11.40
N LYS A 20 -12.63 -0.24 10.15
CA LYS A 20 -11.26 -0.14 9.60
C LYS A 20 -10.70 1.24 9.93
N THR A 21 -9.59 1.27 10.64
CA THR A 21 -8.91 2.51 10.98
C THR A 21 -8.46 3.21 9.71
N LYS A 22 -8.27 4.52 9.76
CA LYS A 22 -7.83 5.30 8.60
C LYS A 22 -6.52 4.73 8.01
N LYS A 23 -5.61 4.28 8.89
CA LYS A 23 -4.35 3.62 8.52
C LYS A 23 -4.57 2.32 7.76
N GLU A 24 -5.44 1.42 8.26
CA GLU A 24 -5.75 0.15 7.58
C GLU A 24 -6.41 0.36 6.22
N LYS A 25 -7.28 1.37 6.10
CA LYS A 25 -7.89 1.72 4.80
C LYS A 25 -6.82 2.16 3.79
N LEU A 26 -5.90 3.03 4.20
CA LEU A 26 -4.80 3.47 3.34
C LEU A 26 -3.85 2.32 3.01
N GLN A 27 -3.52 1.44 3.95
CA GLN A 27 -2.70 0.25 3.70
C GLN A 27 -3.36 -0.71 2.71
N ALA A 28 -4.67 -0.93 2.82
CA ALA A 28 -5.42 -1.75 1.87
C ALA A 28 -5.44 -1.10 0.47
N GLN A 29 -5.58 0.22 0.39
CA GLN A 29 -5.52 0.96 -0.87
C GLN A 29 -4.14 0.88 -1.50
N TYR A 30 -3.07 1.06 -0.72
CA TYR A 30 -1.69 0.91 -1.17
C TYR A 30 -1.43 -0.48 -1.78
N ALA A 31 -1.82 -1.54 -1.05
CA ALA A 31 -1.65 -2.92 -1.53
C ALA A 31 -2.44 -3.19 -2.81
N LYS A 32 -3.66 -2.63 -2.93
CA LYS A 32 -4.47 -2.73 -4.14
C LYS A 32 -3.80 -2.05 -5.34
N LEU A 33 -3.29 -0.83 -5.16
CA LEU A 33 -2.61 -0.07 -6.22
C LEU A 33 -1.36 -0.78 -6.72
N LEU A 34 -0.55 -1.35 -5.83
CA LEU A 34 0.62 -2.15 -6.23
C LEU A 34 0.23 -3.42 -6.99
N LYS A 35 -0.84 -4.10 -6.59
CA LYS A 35 -1.35 -5.27 -7.31
C LYS A 35 -1.84 -4.89 -8.71
N GLU A 36 -2.55 -3.79 -8.85
CA GLU A 36 -2.97 -3.24 -10.15
C GLU A 36 -1.76 -2.86 -11.01
N ALA A 37 -0.78 -2.17 -10.44
CA ALA A 37 0.47 -1.82 -11.13
C ALA A 37 1.18 -3.07 -11.65
N HIS A 38 1.31 -4.11 -10.83
CA HIS A 38 1.94 -5.36 -11.23
C HIS A 38 1.15 -6.08 -12.33
N SER A 39 -0.19 -6.07 -12.27
CA SER A 39 -1.02 -6.65 -13.35
C SER A 39 -0.90 -5.85 -14.66
N LEU A 40 -0.68 -4.54 -14.57
CA LEU A 40 -0.54 -3.66 -15.73
C LEU A 40 0.88 -3.64 -16.27
N SER A 41 1.89 -4.08 -15.52
CA SER A 41 3.28 -4.06 -15.98
C SER A 41 3.50 -4.90 -17.25
N THR A 42 2.67 -5.95 -17.42
CA THR A 42 2.70 -6.86 -18.57
C THR A 42 1.91 -6.36 -19.77
N THR A 43 0.95 -5.45 -19.58
CA THR A 43 -0.02 -5.05 -20.61
C THR A 43 0.04 -3.56 -20.96
N ASN A 44 0.31 -2.70 -19.98
CA ASN A 44 0.38 -1.25 -20.14
C ASN A 44 1.33 -0.62 -19.11
N ARG A 45 2.58 -0.42 -19.54
CA ARG A 45 3.64 0.14 -18.69
C ARG A 45 3.34 1.55 -18.18
N LYS A 46 2.76 2.41 -19.02
CA LYS A 46 2.39 3.78 -18.62
C LYS A 46 1.36 3.79 -17.49
N MET A 47 0.36 2.91 -17.58
CA MET A 47 -0.65 2.78 -16.53
C MET A 47 -0.08 2.11 -15.27
N SER A 48 0.86 1.17 -15.43
CA SER A 48 1.61 0.59 -14.31
C SER A 48 2.35 1.68 -13.52
N ASP A 49 3.13 2.53 -14.21
CA ASP A 49 3.89 3.62 -13.59
C ASP A 49 2.98 4.62 -12.85
N ALA A 50 1.82 4.94 -13.44
CA ALA A 50 0.82 5.80 -12.79
C ALA A 50 0.29 5.19 -11.48
N LYS A 51 0.05 3.88 -11.46
CA LYS A 51 -0.44 3.17 -10.27
C LYS A 51 0.63 3.06 -9.18
N VAL A 52 1.89 2.89 -9.56
CA VAL A 52 3.02 2.96 -8.61
C VAL A 52 3.08 4.35 -7.98
N PHE A 53 2.98 5.42 -8.78
CA PHE A 53 2.96 6.79 -8.27
C PHE A 53 1.79 7.04 -7.30
N GLU A 54 0.57 6.59 -7.65
CA GLU A 54 -0.59 6.66 -6.75
C GLU A 54 -0.31 5.93 -5.42
N ALA A 55 0.32 4.76 -5.47
CA ALA A 55 0.68 4.00 -4.27
C ALA A 55 1.68 4.77 -3.39
N GLU A 56 2.71 5.39 -3.97
CA GLU A 56 3.64 6.23 -3.22
C GLU A 56 2.96 7.41 -2.53
N GLN A 57 1.99 8.06 -3.18
CA GLN A 57 1.22 9.13 -2.55
C GLN A 57 0.40 8.61 -1.35
N VAL A 58 -0.17 7.41 -1.45
CA VAL A 58 -0.87 6.76 -0.33
C VAL A 58 0.11 6.44 0.79
N MET A 59 1.32 5.96 0.48
CA MET A 59 2.36 5.70 1.48
C MET A 59 2.72 6.97 2.28
N LYS A 60 2.90 8.10 1.58
CA LYS A 60 3.12 9.40 2.23
C LYS A 60 1.97 9.81 3.14
N GLN A 61 0.74 9.45 2.80
CA GLN A 61 -0.41 9.70 3.68
C GLN A 61 -0.38 8.82 4.93
N ILE A 62 0.08 7.57 4.81
CA ILE A 62 0.26 6.66 5.95
C ILE A 62 1.36 7.18 6.89
N GLU A 63 2.48 7.65 6.34
CA GLU A 63 3.60 8.21 7.10
C GLU A 63 3.25 9.50 7.85
N ARG A 64 2.30 10.28 7.32
CA ARG A 64 1.78 11.49 7.96
C ARG A 64 0.74 11.22 9.03
N LEU A 65 0.29 9.97 9.21
CA LEU A 65 -0.58 9.63 10.33
C LEU A 65 0.26 9.55 11.62
N PRO A 66 -0.27 10.08 12.74
CA PRO A 66 0.38 9.97 14.04
C PRO A 66 0.45 8.52 14.53
#